data_AF-A0A4V2I6H0-F1
#
_entry.id   AF-A0A4V2I6H0-F1
#
_cell.length_a   1.000
_cell.length_b   1.000
_cell.length_c   1.000
_cell.angle_alpha   90.00
_cell.angle_beta   90.00
_cell.angle_gamma   90.00
#
_symmetry.space_group_name_H-M   'P 1'
#
loop_
_entity.id
_entity.type
_entity.pdbx_description
1 polymer ?
#
loop_
_entity_poly.entity_id
_entity_poly.type
_entity_poly.pdbx_seq_one_letter_code
_entity_poly.pdbx_strand_id
1 'polypeptide(L)'
;MDQLANWVRFADTKATILTAGLGVVLTMLINNSRVIAQAMGESYIAASIVSCLATGTVVAVIWTLFWLVRAIGPQNRVYYARLNRFAWPSLVQATTEQLVEHTNQIEVRMDAWQQVLDLSRLAERKFSACGKAVNGFAALVLLGMGCVGASILFTTA
;
A
#
# COMPACT_ATOMS: atom_id res chain seq x y z
N MET A 1 -3.37 -22.18 -12.27
CA MET A 1 -3.82 -20.83 -11.86
C MET A 1 -3.59 -20.57 -10.37
N ASP A 2 -3.54 -21.62 -9.52
CA ASP A 2 -3.39 -21.50 -8.07
C ASP A 2 -2.13 -20.74 -7.61
N GLN A 3 -1.04 -20.86 -8.36
CA GLN A 3 0.18 -20.10 -8.07
C GLN A 3 -0.06 -18.58 -8.16
N LEU A 4 -0.72 -18.07 -9.20
CA LEU A 4 -0.99 -16.62 -9.33
C LEU A 4 -1.96 -16.12 -8.26
N ALA A 5 -2.98 -16.92 -7.89
CA ALA A 5 -3.87 -16.59 -6.80
C ALA A 5 -3.11 -16.49 -5.45
N ASN A 6 -2.16 -17.40 -5.20
CA ASN A 6 -1.29 -17.33 -4.03
C ASN A 6 -0.42 -16.07 -4.00
N TRP A 7 0.05 -15.59 -5.16
CA TRP A 7 0.88 -14.38 -5.22
C TRP A 7 0.10 -13.13 -4.83
N VAL A 8 -1.16 -13.01 -5.29
CA VAL A 8 -2.06 -11.92 -4.87
C VAL A 8 -2.32 -11.99 -3.37
N ARG A 9 -2.58 -13.20 -2.84
CA ARG A 9 -2.80 -13.40 -1.40
C ARG A 9 -1.56 -13.03 -0.57
N PHE A 10 -0.35 -13.31 -1.06
CA PHE A 10 0.88 -12.87 -0.40
C PHE A 10 1.06 -11.36 -0.40
N ALA A 11 0.71 -10.66 -1.48
CA ALA A 11 0.73 -9.21 -1.52
C ALA A 11 -0.23 -8.60 -0.48
N ASP A 12 -1.46 -9.12 -0.39
CA ASP A 12 -2.47 -8.67 0.57
C ASP A 12 -2.04 -8.97 2.03
N THR A 13 -1.41 -10.13 2.27
CA THR A 13 -0.85 -10.48 3.59
C THR A 13 0.25 -9.50 4.01
N LYS A 14 1.20 -9.19 3.11
CA LYS A 14 2.28 -8.22 3.37
C LYS A 14 1.74 -6.82 3.66
N ALA A 15 0.72 -6.38 2.89
CA ALA A 15 0.07 -5.10 3.13
C ALA A 15 -0.60 -5.05 4.50
N THR A 16 -1.29 -6.12 4.92
CA THR A 16 -1.90 -6.22 6.26
C THR A 16 -0.85 -6.13 7.38
N ILE A 17 0.27 -6.85 7.25
CA ILE A 17 1.38 -6.79 8.23
C ILE A 17 1.93 -5.36 8.31
N LEU A 18 2.10 -4.69 7.17
CA LEU A 18 2.56 -3.30 7.12
C LEU A 18 1.57 -2.35 7.80
N THR A 19 0.26 -2.56 7.65
CA THR A 19 -0.79 -1.79 8.36
C THR A 19 -0.67 -1.94 9.87
N ALA A 20 -0.45 -3.16 10.35
CA ALA A 20 -0.27 -3.41 11.78
C ALA A 20 0.98 -2.70 12.31
N GLY A 21 2.10 -2.80 11.58
CA GLY A 21 3.34 -2.07 11.91
C GLY A 21 3.15 -0.55 11.94
N LEU A 22 2.42 0.01 10.96
CA LEU A 22 2.07 1.43 10.93
C LEU A 22 1.28 1.85 12.18
N GLY A 23 0.31 1.03 12.61
CA GLY A 23 -0.46 1.28 13.83
C GLY A 23 0.41 1.33 15.09
N VAL A 24 1.40 0.44 15.21
CA VAL A 24 2.35 0.42 16.34
C VAL A 24 3.19 1.69 16.37
N VAL A 25 3.79 2.08 15.23
CA VAL A 25 4.63 3.29 15.14
C VAL A 25 3.81 4.56 15.41
N LEU A 26 2.59 4.66 14.88
CA LEU A 26 1.69 5.77 15.17
C LEU A 26 1.36 5.86 16.65
N THR A 27 1.08 4.72 17.30
CA THR A 27 0.81 4.69 18.75
C THR A 27 2.01 5.19 19.54
N MET A 28 3.22 4.76 19.16
CA MET A 28 4.47 5.24 19.78
C MET A 28 4.66 6.76 19.61
N LEU A 29 4.38 7.31 18.42
CA LEU A 29 4.45 8.75 18.17
C LEU A 29 3.40 9.54 18.97
N ILE A 30 2.17 9.03 19.05
CA ILE A 30 1.09 9.65 19.84
C ILE A 30 1.45 9.68 21.32
N ASN A 31 1.98 8.57 21.85
CA ASN A 31 2.39 8.49 23.25
C ASN A 31 3.53 9.46 23.60
N ASN A 32 4.40 9.78 22.63
CA ASN A 32 5.51 10.73 22.80
C ASN A 32 5.20 12.16 22.31
N SER A 33 3.96 12.43 21.88
CA SER A 33 3.57 13.73 21.31
C SER A 33 3.81 14.92 22.24
N ARG A 34 3.63 14.73 23.55
CA ARG A 34 3.90 15.76 24.56
C ARG A 34 5.38 16.13 24.64
N VAL A 35 6.26 15.12 24.60
CA VAL A 35 7.72 15.31 24.63
C VAL A 35 8.17 16.06 23.38
N ILE A 36 7.63 15.69 22.21
CA ILE A 36 7.88 16.37 20.95
C ILE A 36 7.46 17.85 21.02
N ALA A 37 6.26 18.12 21.56
CA ALA A 37 5.76 19.49 21.69
C ALA A 37 6.58 20.32 22.70
N GLN A 38 7.05 19.71 23.79
CA GLN A 38 7.91 20.38 24.77
C GLN A 38 9.27 20.76 24.17
N ALA A 39 9.91 19.86 23.42
CA ALA A 39 11.18 20.13 22.76
C ALA A 39 11.11 21.31 21.77
N MET A 40 9.94 21.57 21.18
CA MET A 40 9.72 22.75 20.32
C MET A 40 9.66 24.07 21.08
N GLY A 41 9.45 24.05 22.40
CA GLY A 41 9.38 25.24 23.26
C GLY A 41 10.72 25.63 23.90
N GLU A 42 11.71 24.73 23.93
CA GLU A 42 12.97 24.92 24.65
C GLU A 42 13.92 25.94 23.99
N SER A 43 14.13 25.82 22.67
CA SER A 43 15.01 26.74 21.94
C SER A 43 14.67 26.83 20.45
N TYR A 44 15.07 27.92 19.80
CA TYR A 44 14.86 28.11 18.35
C TYR A 44 15.53 27.01 17.51
N ILE A 45 16.70 26.53 17.92
CA ILE A 45 17.43 25.47 17.20
C ILE A 45 16.70 24.13 17.38
N ALA A 46 16.36 23.77 18.61
CA ALA A 46 15.59 22.54 18.89
C ALA A 46 14.25 22.54 18.15
N ALA A 47 13.53 23.66 18.19
CA ALA A 47 12.27 23.85 17.48
C ALA A 47 12.41 23.60 15.97
N SER A 48 13.46 24.15 15.34
CA SER A 48 13.68 23.96 13.90
C SER A 48 13.95 22.49 13.52
N ILE A 49 14.77 21.79 14.30
CA ILE A 49 15.16 20.40 14.04
C ILE A 49 13.96 19.47 14.28
N VAL A 50 13.32 19.59 15.45
CA VAL A 50 12.19 18.75 15.85
C VAL A 50 10.99 18.99 14.92
N SER A 51 10.72 20.24 14.54
CA SER A 51 9.66 20.57 13.58
C SER A 51 9.92 19.95 12.22
N CYS A 52 11.16 20.03 11.70
CA CYS A 52 11.51 19.42 10.42
C CYS A 52 11.32 17.89 10.43
N LEU A 53 11.79 17.21 11.49
CA LEU A 53 11.61 15.77 11.67
C LEU A 53 10.14 15.39 11.84
N ALA A 54 9.36 16.17 12.58
CA ALA A 54 7.94 15.95 12.76
C ALA A 54 7.17 16.10 11.44
N THR A 55 7.44 17.15 10.65
CA THR A 55 6.84 17.33 9.32
C THR A 55 7.22 16.18 8.38
N GLY A 56 8.49 15.78 8.35
CA GLY A 56 8.94 14.62 7.58
C GLY A 56 8.24 13.33 7.98
N THR A 57 8.04 13.12 9.28
CA THR A 57 7.29 11.98 9.84
C THR A 57 5.85 11.98 9.34
N VAL A 58 5.15 13.12 9.41
CA VAL A 58 3.77 13.25 8.91
C VAL A 58 3.68 12.97 7.41
N VAL A 59 4.60 13.50 6.61
CA VAL A 59 4.67 13.22 5.16
C VAL A 59 4.88 11.73 4.92
N ALA A 60 5.75 11.07 5.69
CA ALA A 60 6.00 9.64 5.58
C ALA A 60 4.76 8.80 5.96
N VAL A 61 4.00 9.20 6.99
CA VAL A 61 2.71 8.57 7.34
C VAL A 61 1.73 8.66 6.16
N ILE A 62 1.53 9.87 5.62
CA ILE A 62 0.57 10.11 4.52
C ILE A 62 0.98 9.30 3.28
N TRP A 63 2.27 9.32 2.93
CA TRP A 63 2.80 8.54 1.81
C TRP A 63 2.56 7.04 2.01
N THR A 64 2.87 6.52 3.19
CA THR A 64 2.66 5.09 3.52
C THR A 64 1.20 4.72 3.41
N LEU A 65 0.29 5.50 4.01
CA LEU A 65 -1.15 5.29 3.96
C LEU A 65 -1.68 5.32 2.53
N PHE A 66 -1.28 6.31 1.73
CA PHE A 66 -1.71 6.44 0.34
C PHE A 66 -1.38 5.19 -0.48
N TRP A 67 -0.13 4.71 -0.40
CA TRP A 67 0.30 3.53 -1.14
C TRP A 67 -0.28 2.23 -0.59
N LEU A 68 -0.52 2.15 0.72
CA LEU A 68 -1.14 1.00 1.37
C LEU A 68 -2.61 0.88 0.95
N VAL A 69 -3.38 1.97 0.97
CA VAL A 69 -4.75 2.00 0.45
C VAL A 69 -4.77 1.60 -1.03
N ARG A 70 -3.79 2.04 -1.83
CA ARG A 70 -3.69 1.65 -3.24
C ARG A 70 -3.29 0.19 -3.45
N ALA A 71 -2.57 -0.41 -2.51
CA ALA A 71 -2.18 -1.82 -2.56
C ALA A 71 -3.36 -2.74 -2.18
N ILE A 72 -4.14 -2.38 -1.15
CA ILE A 72 -5.27 -3.17 -0.66
C ILE A 72 -6.55 -2.90 -1.46
N GLY A 73 -6.74 -1.66 -1.92
CA GLY A 73 -7.98 -1.21 -2.55
C GLY A 73 -8.39 -2.04 -3.77
N PRO A 74 -9.70 -2.22 -4.00
CA PRO A 74 -10.21 -3.05 -5.10
C PRO A 74 -9.78 -2.47 -6.44
N GLN A 75 -8.98 -3.22 -7.18
CA GLN A 75 -8.52 -2.83 -8.52
C GLN A 75 -9.51 -3.31 -9.58
N ASN A 76 -10.71 -2.71 -9.56
CA ASN A 76 -11.80 -3.06 -10.50
C ASN A 76 -11.59 -2.53 -11.93
N ARG A 77 -10.50 -1.78 -12.17
CA ARG A 77 -10.19 -1.15 -13.48
C ARG A 77 -9.31 -2.02 -14.39
N VAL A 78 -9.42 -3.34 -14.32
CA VAL A 78 -9.00 -4.17 -15.45
C VAL A 78 -10.15 -4.10 -16.45
N TYR A 79 -10.12 -3.08 -17.31
CA TYR A 79 -11.11 -2.91 -18.37
C TYR A 79 -10.85 -4.03 -19.39
N TYR A 80 -11.61 -5.12 -19.29
CA TYR A 80 -11.54 -6.19 -20.26
C TYR A 80 -12.18 -5.68 -21.57
N ALA A 81 -11.35 -5.35 -22.56
CA ALA A 81 -11.82 -4.92 -23.88
C ALA A 81 -12.55 -6.04 -24.65
N ARG A 82 -12.40 -7.29 -24.19
CA ARG A 82 -13.06 -8.49 -24.74
C ARG A 82 -13.55 -9.36 -23.60
N LEU A 83 -14.63 -10.09 -23.86
CA LEU A 83 -15.16 -11.10 -22.95
C LEU A 83 -14.08 -12.15 -22.65
N ASN A 84 -13.89 -12.54 -21.39
CA ASN A 84 -13.02 -13.65 -21.02
C ASN A 84 -13.74 -14.55 -20.03
N ARG A 85 -13.96 -15.82 -20.44
CA ARG A 85 -14.76 -16.81 -19.70
C ARG A 85 -14.24 -17.14 -18.30
N PHE A 86 -12.98 -16.80 -17.99
CA PHE A 86 -12.37 -17.05 -16.69
C PHE A 86 -12.17 -15.79 -15.85
N ALA A 87 -12.43 -14.60 -16.41
CA ALA A 87 -12.06 -13.34 -15.78
C ALA A 87 -13.27 -12.56 -15.25
N TRP A 88 -13.24 -12.24 -13.96
CA TRP A 88 -14.15 -11.28 -13.34
C TRP A 88 -13.52 -9.87 -13.35
N PRO A 89 -14.26 -8.76 -13.64
CA PRO A 89 -15.71 -8.67 -13.84
C PRO A 89 -16.20 -8.77 -15.29
N SER A 90 -15.42 -9.30 -16.25
CA SER A 90 -15.85 -9.36 -17.67
C SER A 90 -17.16 -10.14 -17.88
N LEU A 91 -17.47 -11.06 -16.95
CA LEU A 91 -18.68 -11.88 -16.95
C LEU A 91 -19.89 -11.20 -16.31
N VAL A 92 -19.72 -10.07 -15.60
CA VAL A 92 -20.81 -9.45 -14.80
C VAL A 92 -21.94 -8.90 -15.67
N GLN A 93 -21.63 -8.50 -16.90
CA GLN A 93 -22.60 -7.93 -17.85
C GLN A 93 -22.83 -8.83 -19.07
N ALA A 94 -22.23 -10.03 -19.09
CA ALA A 94 -22.28 -10.91 -20.24
C ALA A 94 -23.55 -11.76 -20.22
N THR A 95 -24.24 -11.87 -21.37
CA THR A 95 -25.36 -12.82 -21.51
C THR A 95 -24.85 -14.22 -21.84
N THR A 96 -25.70 -15.22 -21.63
CA THR A 96 -25.42 -16.62 -21.98
C THR A 96 -25.12 -16.78 -23.47
N GLU A 97 -25.82 -16.07 -24.34
CA GLU A 97 -25.65 -16.13 -25.79
C GLU A 97 -24.28 -15.56 -26.20
N GLN A 98 -23.88 -14.44 -25.60
CA GLN A 98 -22.55 -13.85 -25.83
C GLN A 98 -21.43 -14.78 -25.38
N LEU A 99 -21.63 -15.52 -24.28
CA LEU A 99 -20.66 -16.49 -23.78
C LEU A 99 -20.52 -17.70 -24.72
N VAL A 100 -21.64 -18.21 -25.23
CA VAL A 100 -21.68 -19.33 -26.17
C VAL A 100 -21.02 -18.92 -27.49
N GLU A 101 -21.35 -17.74 -28.02
CA GLU A 101 -20.75 -17.22 -29.23
C GLU A 101 -19.23 -17.05 -29.09
N HIS A 102 -18.76 -16.44 -27.99
CA HIS A 102 -17.34 -16.31 -27.70
C HIS A 102 -16.63 -17.66 -27.57
N THR A 103 -17.28 -18.64 -26.95
CA THR A 103 -16.74 -19.98 -26.76
C THR A 103 -16.58 -20.73 -28.08
N ASN A 104 -17.45 -20.47 -29.06
CA ASN A 104 -17.37 -21.02 -30.41
C ASN A 104 -16.26 -20.35 -31.24
N GLN A 105 -16.02 -19.07 -31.01
CA GLN A 105 -15.05 -18.28 -31.80
C GLN A 105 -13.61 -18.34 -31.25
N ILE A 106 -13.44 -18.46 -29.92
CA ILE A 106 -12.14 -18.36 -29.26
C ILE A 106 -11.81 -19.65 -28.52
N GLU A 107 -10.58 -20.14 -28.71
CA GLU A 107 -10.07 -21.29 -27.99
C GLU A 107 -9.93 -21.01 -26.48
N VAL A 108 -10.27 -22.02 -25.67
CA VAL A 108 -10.15 -21.98 -24.20
C VAL A 108 -8.74 -21.57 -23.74
N ARG A 109 -7.72 -22.05 -24.44
CA ARG A 109 -6.31 -21.82 -24.10
C ARG A 109 -5.91 -20.35 -24.23
N MET A 110 -6.48 -19.64 -25.21
CA MET A 110 -6.22 -18.22 -25.43
C MET A 110 -6.78 -17.37 -24.29
N ASP A 111 -8.02 -17.63 -23.86
CA ASP A 111 -8.64 -16.93 -22.72
C ASP A 111 -7.86 -17.17 -21.41
N ALA A 112 -7.39 -18.40 -21.20
CA ALA A 112 -6.59 -18.76 -20.03
C ALA A 112 -5.25 -18.00 -19.99
N TRP A 113 -4.53 -17.91 -21.13
CA TRP A 113 -3.28 -17.14 -21.20
C TRP A 113 -3.51 -15.65 -21.04
N GLN A 114 -4.58 -15.11 -21.62
CA GLN A 114 -4.93 -13.71 -21.44
C GLN A 114 -5.20 -13.38 -19.97
N GLN A 115 -5.94 -14.24 -19.27
CA GLN A 115 -6.17 -14.08 -17.83
C GLN A 115 -4.87 -14.15 -17.02
N VAL A 116 -3.95 -15.05 -17.37
CA VAL A 116 -2.62 -15.13 -16.73
C VAL A 116 -1.86 -13.81 -16.88
N LEU A 117 -1.86 -13.21 -18.08
CA LEU A 117 -1.20 -11.92 -18.32
C LEU A 117 -1.86 -10.79 -17.52
N ASP A 118 -3.19 -10.75 -17.47
CA ASP A 118 -3.93 -9.71 -16.76
C ASP A 118 -3.76 -9.83 -15.24
N LEU A 119 -3.80 -11.04 -14.69
CA LEU A 119 -3.49 -11.30 -13.28
C LEU A 119 -2.04 -10.97 -12.93
N SER A 120 -1.09 -11.23 -13.84
CA SER A 120 0.32 -10.89 -13.63
C SER A 120 0.52 -9.36 -13.55
N ARG A 121 -0.12 -8.59 -14.44
CA ARG A 121 -0.11 -7.11 -14.38
C ARG A 121 -0.76 -6.58 -13.12
N LEU A 122 -1.86 -7.20 -12.67
CA LEU A 122 -2.52 -6.84 -11.42
C LEU A 122 -1.61 -7.07 -10.21
N ALA A 123 -0.96 -8.24 -10.16
CA ALA A 123 0.00 -8.59 -9.13
C ALA A 123 1.18 -7.60 -9.10
N GLU A 124 1.76 -7.29 -10.27
CA GLU A 124 2.84 -6.30 -10.38
C GLU A 124 2.44 -4.93 -9.81
N ARG A 125 1.24 -4.43 -10.14
CA ARG A 125 0.73 -3.16 -9.60
C ARG A 125 0.59 -3.20 -8.07
N LYS A 126 0.06 -4.30 -7.53
CA LYS A 126 -0.06 -4.49 -6.07
C LYS A 126 1.32 -4.55 -5.40
N PHE A 127 2.25 -5.32 -5.94
CA PHE A 127 3.61 -5.43 -5.40
C PHE A 127 4.37 -4.11 -5.50
N SER A 128 4.24 -3.38 -6.61
CA SER A 128 4.86 -2.05 -6.77
C SER A 128 4.30 -1.04 -5.76
N ALA A 129 2.98 -1.02 -5.56
CA ALA A 129 2.36 -0.17 -4.54
C ALA A 129 2.82 -0.55 -3.12
N CYS A 130 2.85 -1.85 -2.81
CA CYS A 130 3.34 -2.37 -1.54
C CYS A 130 4.82 -1.97 -1.31
N GLY A 131 5.68 -2.09 -2.33
CA GLY A 131 7.08 -1.67 -2.24
C GLY A 131 7.24 -0.17 -1.93
N LYS A 132 6.41 0.69 -2.55
CA LYS A 132 6.40 2.13 -2.23
C LYS A 132 5.90 2.43 -0.82
N ALA A 133 4.92 1.65 -0.33
CA ALA A 133 4.44 1.75 1.04
C ALA A 133 5.54 1.33 2.03
N VAL A 134 6.30 0.28 1.73
CA VAL A 134 7.45 -0.16 2.55
C VAL A 134 8.52 0.92 2.64
N ASN A 135 8.84 1.59 1.52
CA ASN A 135 9.81 2.70 1.53
C ASN A 135 9.31 3.88 2.39
N GLY A 136 8.03 4.21 2.31
CA GLY A 136 7.39 5.19 3.19
C GLY A 136 7.47 4.81 4.65
N PHE A 137 7.18 3.54 4.96
CA PHE A 137 7.22 3.01 6.31
C PHE A 137 8.64 3.01 6.88
N ALA A 138 9.65 2.67 6.09
CA ALA A 138 11.05 2.78 6.50
C ALA A 138 11.44 4.23 6.82
N ALA A 139 11.05 5.18 5.97
CA ALA A 139 11.25 6.60 6.24
C ALA A 139 10.52 7.05 7.51
N LEU A 140 9.29 6.59 7.72
CA LEU A 140 8.50 6.86 8.92
C LEU A 140 9.22 6.37 10.19
N VAL A 141 9.76 5.16 10.18
CA VAL A 141 10.48 4.60 11.33
C VAL A 141 11.73 5.42 11.62
N LEU A 142 12.54 5.75 10.60
CA LEU A 142 13.76 6.53 10.78
C LEU A 142 13.48 7.95 11.28
N LEU A 143 12.56 8.66 10.63
CA LEU A 143 12.20 10.03 10.99
C LEU A 143 11.46 10.09 12.33
N GLY A 144 10.57 9.14 12.59
CA GLY A 144 9.82 9.06 13.84
C GLY A 144 10.72 8.77 15.05
N MET A 145 11.63 7.79 14.94
CA MET A 145 12.61 7.53 15.99
C MET A 145 13.58 8.71 16.17
N GLY A 146 14.05 9.31 15.07
CA GLY A 146 14.91 10.50 15.12
C GLY A 146 14.20 11.68 15.79
N CYS A 147 12.91 11.90 15.49
CA CYS A 147 12.09 12.95 16.07
C CYS A 147 11.97 12.77 17.58
N VAL A 148 11.59 11.58 18.04
CA VAL A 148 11.45 11.28 19.47
C VAL A 148 12.81 11.37 20.18
N GLY A 149 13.87 10.80 19.60
CA GLY A 149 15.21 10.84 20.18
C GLY A 149 15.75 12.26 20.32
N ALA A 150 15.62 13.09 19.27
CA ALA A 150 15.99 14.50 19.32
C ALA A 150 15.16 15.26 20.37
N SER A 151 13.86 14.98 20.44
CA SER A 151 12.97 15.63 21.41
C SER A 151 13.38 15.31 22.84
N ILE A 152 13.65 14.04 23.15
CA ILE A 152 14.14 13.63 24.46
C ILE A 152 15.45 14.37 24.78
N LEU A 153 16.41 14.34 23.86
CA LEU A 153 17.73 14.95 24.05
C LEU A 153 17.63 16.44 24.39
N PHE A 154 16.78 17.19 23.68
CA PHE A 154 16.60 18.63 23.94
C PHE A 154 15.78 18.94 25.19
N THR A 155 14.90 18.04 25.64
CA THR A 155 14.14 18.24 26.90
C THR A 155 14.92 17.84 28.14
N THR A 156 15.96 17.02 27.99
CA THR A 156 16.81 16.56 29.12
C THR A 156 18.15 17.28 29.24
N ALA A 157 18.54 18.06 28.23
CA ALA A 157 19.76 18.84 28.18
C ALA A 157 19.53 20.26 28.73
#